data_AF-A0A2D7K507-F1
#
_entry.id   AF-A0A2D7K507-F1
#
_cell.length_a   1.000
_cell.length_b   1.000
_cell.length_c   1.000
_cell.angle_alpha   90.00
_cell.angle_beta   90.00
_cell.angle_gamma   90.00
#
_symmetry.space_group_name_H-M   'P 1'
#
loop_
_entity.id
_entity.type
_entity.pdbx_description
1 polymer ?
#
loop_
_entity_poly.entity_id
_entity_poly.type
_entity_poly.pdbx_seq_one_letter_code
_entity_poly.pdbx_strand_id
1 'polypeptide(L)' 'MTEHIDKVIKRRLELRQERLDKEISFISASDGQITIGYKSGKRITEFDDKRKKPLIEYV' A
#
# COMPACT_ATOMS: atom_id res chain seq x y z
N MET A 1 -5.42 35.12 -5.88
CA MET A 1 -5.30 33.69 -5.52
C MET A 1 -3.84 33.31 -5.72
N THR A 2 -3.11 33.13 -4.62
CA THR A 2 -1.65 33.11 -4.60
C THR A 2 -1.17 31.72 -4.99
N GLU A 3 -0.43 31.59 -6.09
CA GLU A 3 0.12 30.33 -6.65
C GLU A 3 0.86 29.46 -5.62
N HIS A 4 1.30 30.09 -4.53
CA HIS A 4 1.92 29.44 -3.38
C HIS A 4 0.98 28.50 -2.62
N ILE A 5 -0.30 28.85 -2.48
CA ILE A 5 -1.30 28.05 -1.75
C ILE A 5 -1.58 26.75 -2.53
N ASP A 6 -1.71 26.83 -3.85
CA ASP A 6 -1.88 25.68 -4.73
C ASP A 6 -0.70 24.69 -4.65
N LYS A 7 0.55 25.19 -4.62
CA LYS A 7 1.73 24.33 -4.43
C LYS A 7 1.73 23.63 -3.07
N VAL A 8 1.37 24.35 -2.00
CA VAL A 8 1.33 23.77 -0.64
C VAL A 8 0.23 22.71 -0.53
N ILE A 9 -0.95 22.94 -1.12
CA ILE A 9 -2.05 21.96 -1.12
C ILE A 9 -1.68 20.71 -1.91
N LYS A 10 -1.10 20.87 -3.11
CA LYS A 10 -0.62 19.72 -3.92
C LYS A 10 0.42 18.90 -3.17
N ARG A 11 1.42 19.56 -2.57
CA ARG A 11 2.46 18.88 -1.79
C ARG A 11 1.88 18.12 -0.59
N ARG A 12 0.85 18.68 0.05
CA ARG A 12 0.17 18.05 1.20
C ARG A 12 -0.66 16.84 0.79
N LEU A 13 -1.25 16.86 -0.41
CA LEU A 13 -1.96 15.71 -0.99
C LEU A 13 -0.99 14.59 -1.36
N GLU A 14 0.12 14.90 -2.03
CA GLU A 14 1.16 13.92 -2.37
C GLU A 14 1.72 13.22 -1.12
N LEU A 15 2.08 13.99 -0.09
CA LEU A 15 2.56 13.45 1.19
C LEU A 15 1.53 12.56 1.88
N ARG A 16 0.24 12.86 1.72
CA ARG A 16 -0.84 12.05 2.29
C ARG A 16 -0.99 10.74 1.52
N GLN A 17 -0.82 10.78 0.20
CA GLN A 17 -0.88 9.60 -0.66
C GLN A 17 0.33 8.68 -0.42
N GLU A 18 1.55 9.22 -0.31
CA GLU A 18 2.75 8.46 0.05
C GLU A 18 2.64 7.80 1.43
N ARG A 19 2.00 8.48 2.39
CA ARG A 19 1.73 7.92 3.71
C ARG A 19 0.81 6.70 3.63
N LEU A 20 -0.24 6.76 2.81
CA LEU A 20 -1.19 5.67 2.64
C LEU A 20 -0.58 4.47 1.91
N ASP A 21 0.38 4.70 1.01
CA ASP A 21 1.09 3.64 0.29
C ASP A 21 2.01 2.82 1.20
N LYS A 22 2.62 3.48 2.19
CA LYS A 22 3.51 2.84 3.17
C LYS A 22 2.78 2.28 4.38
N GLU A 23 1.50 2.59 4.56
CA GLU A 23 0.74 2.16 5.74
C GLU A 23 0.12 0.78 5.51
N ILE A 24 0.63 -0.21 6.25
CA ILE A 24 0.10 -1.57 6.28
C ILE A 24 -1.26 -1.52 6.99
N SER A 25 -2.32 -1.91 6.29
CA SER A 25 -3.67 -1.97 6.81
C SER A 25 -3.87 -3.21 7.68
N PHE A 26 -3.44 -4.37 7.20
CA PHE A 26 -3.48 -5.63 7.94
C PHE A 26 -2.44 -6.62 7.43
N ILE A 27 -2.01 -7.51 8.33
CA ILE A 27 -1.18 -8.67 8.00
C ILE A 27 -1.97 -9.88 8.45
N SER A 28 -2.28 -10.78 7.51
CA SER A 28 -2.94 -12.05 7.79
C SER A 28 -2.00 -13.17 7.40
N ALA A 29 -1.62 -14.00 8.36
CA ALA A 29 -0.85 -15.21 8.11
C ALA A 29 -1.79 -16.42 8.33
N SER A 30 -1.89 -17.31 7.36
CA SER A 30 -2.68 -18.54 7.44
C SER A 30 -1.94 -19.64 6.70
N ASP A 31 -1.76 -20.79 7.36
CA ASP A 31 -1.22 -22.06 6.86
C ASP A 31 -0.31 -21.94 5.60
N GLY A 32 0.89 -21.39 5.79
CA GLY A 32 1.88 -21.24 4.71
C GLY A 32 1.61 -20.12 3.69
N GLN A 33 0.74 -19.16 4.02
CA GLN A 33 0.45 -17.98 3.20
C GLN A 33 0.43 -16.72 4.08
N ILE A 34 1.12 -15.67 3.65
CA ILE A 34 1.18 -14.36 4.30
C ILE A 34 0.53 -13.35 3.34
N THR A 35 -0.62 -12.82 3.72
CA THR A 35 -1.32 -11.76 3.00
C THR A 35 -1.10 -10.44 3.71
N ILE A 36 -0.44 -9.49 3.05
CA ILE A 36 -0.19 -8.13 3.50
C ILE A 36 -1.10 -7.20 2.72
N GLY A 37 -2.06 -6.58 3.40
CA GLY A 37 -2.91 -5.54 2.83
C GLY A 37 -2.38 -4.16 3.19
N TYR A 38 -2.17 -3.31 2.19
CA TYR A 38 -1.80 -1.89 2.35
C TYR A 38 -3.05 -1.01 2.26
N LYS A 39 -3.04 0.16 2.91
CA LYS A 39 -4.16 1.12 2.83
C LYS A 39 -4.35 1.74 1.45
N SER A 40 -3.33 1.69 0.61
CA SER A 40 -3.38 2.10 -0.80
C SER A 40 -4.18 1.14 -1.70
N GLY A 41 -4.74 0.06 -1.15
CA GLY A 41 -5.49 -0.95 -1.93
C GLY A 41 -4.62 -2.09 -2.47
N LYS A 42 -3.29 -1.93 -2.39
CA LYS A 42 -2.33 -3.00 -2.71
C LYS A 42 -2.47 -4.16 -1.71
N ARG A 43 -2.62 -5.38 -2.21
CA ARG A 43 -2.55 -6.63 -1.45
C ARG A 43 -1.42 -7.47 -2.01
N ILE A 44 -0.52 -7.90 -1.13
CA ILE A 44 0.58 -8.80 -1.46
C ILE A 44 0.31 -10.11 -0.74
N THR A 45 0.24 -11.20 -1.49
CA THR A 45 0.04 -12.53 -0.95
C THR A 45 1.30 -13.34 -1.21
N GLU A 46 2.13 -13.47 -0.18
CA GLU A 46 3.32 -14.31 -0.16
C GLU A 46 2.94 -15.72 0.25
N PHE A 47 3.59 -16.71 -0.36
CA PHE A 47 3.41 -18.12 -0.02
C PHE A 47 4.73 -18.65 0.54
N ASP A 48 4.66 -19.46 1.60
CA ASP A 48 5.80 -20.16 2.19
C ASP A 48 6.39 -21.21 1.22
N ASP A 49 5.52 -21.79 0.38
CA ASP A 49 5.94 -22.68 -0.69
C ASP A 49 6.73 -21.92 -1.76
N LYS A 50 8.04 -22.19 -1.83
CA LYS A 50 8.99 -21.58 -2.78
C LYS A 50 8.66 -21.80 -4.26
N ARG A 51 7.71 -22.68 -4.61
CA ARG A 51 7.27 -22.91 -6.00
C ARG A 51 6.16 -21.95 -6.40
N LYS A 52 5.45 -21.34 -5.43
CA LYS A 52 4.41 -20.36 -5.69
C LYS A 52 5.02 -18.97 -5.74
N LYS A 53 4.65 -18.21 -6.78
CA LYS A 53 5.05 -16.80 -6.90
C LYS A 53 4.16 -15.94 -5.99
N PRO A 54 4.69 -14.87 -5.39
CA PRO A 54 3.88 -13.92 -4.66
C PRO A 54 2.85 -13.29 -5.61
N LEU A 55 1.60 -13.23 -5.16
CA LEU A 55 0.52 -12.56 -5.90
C LEU A 55 0.46 -11.10 -5.45
N ILE A 56 0.34 -10.18 -6.40
CA ILE A 56 0.17 -8.75 -6.12
C ILE A 56 -1.13 -8.33 -6.77
N GLU A 57 -2.11 -7.98 -5.95
CA GLU A 57 -3.42 -7.49 -6.37
C GLU A 57 -3.58 -6.04 -5.95
N TYR A 58 -4.31 -5.25 -6.74
CA TYR A 58 -4.72 -3.88 -6.39
C TYR A 58 -6.24 -3.87 -6.35
N VAL A 59 -6.80 -3.60 -5.16
CA VAL A 59 -8.26 -3.58 -4.88
C VAL A 59 -8.71 -2.16 -4.63
#